data_AF-A0A4R4BM67-F1
#
_entry.id   AF-A0A4R4BM67-F1
#
_cell.length_a   1.000
_cell.length_b   1.000
_cell.length_c   1.000
_cell.angle_alpha   90.00
_cell.angle_beta   90.00
_cell.angle_gamma   90.00
#
_symmetry.space_group_name_H-M   'P 1'
#
loop_
_entity.id
_entity.type
_entity.pdbx_description
1 polymer ?
#
loop_
_entity_poly.entity_id
_entity_poly.type
_entity_poly.pdbx_seq_one_letter_code
_entity_poly.pdbx_strand_id
1 'polypeptide(L)'
;MIEKIDCEIDDGKYLHPGEILHYFNIMAIFSNWKLLPRTVDEVKRKVLDVIERHKKQIMPIDDWGELAMSYGGWAYSDEITEIAEIKKILKDISKENYDELIKIQIKEDIENMDKDVKEFCRGLIHINGNNKYYRKPFLKLVDIDFFYNKMCSLSLKDQELIIYSLEERYRKKYSNGELYQEYRDDLQNLINLTQKYKNSIGSIEYNPIEFIKKNIADSLESLVEYFHEKTRPLPE
;
A
#
# COMPACT_ATOMS: atom_id res chain seq x y z
N MET A 1 7.29 -32.97 -20.15
CA MET A 1 6.87 -31.55 -20.18
C MET A 1 6.14 -31.17 -18.90
N ILE A 2 5.09 -31.90 -18.49
CA ILE A 2 4.37 -31.67 -17.23
C ILE A 2 5.29 -31.79 -16.01
N GLU A 3 6.10 -32.85 -15.92
CA GLU A 3 7.07 -33.03 -14.82
C GLU A 3 8.02 -31.84 -14.66
N LYS A 4 8.46 -31.23 -15.78
CA LYS A 4 9.32 -30.05 -15.74
C LYS A 4 8.58 -28.84 -15.15
N ILE A 5 7.34 -28.60 -15.59
CA ILE A 5 6.53 -27.48 -15.07
C ILE A 5 6.20 -27.72 -13.58
N ASP A 6 5.91 -28.96 -13.21
CA ASP A 6 5.67 -29.38 -11.82
C ASP A 6 6.91 -29.12 -10.94
N CYS A 7 8.13 -29.38 -11.41
CA CYS A 7 9.34 -29.00 -10.68
C CYS A 7 9.51 -27.48 -10.62
N GLU A 8 9.31 -26.78 -11.73
CA GLU A 8 9.48 -25.32 -11.77
C GLU A 8 8.49 -24.59 -10.83
N ILE A 9 7.25 -25.07 -10.71
CA ILE A 9 6.29 -24.52 -9.74
C ILE A 9 6.67 -24.90 -8.31
N ASP A 10 7.18 -26.11 -8.08
CA ASP A 10 7.61 -26.58 -6.75
C ASP A 10 8.84 -25.83 -6.23
N ASP A 11 9.70 -25.37 -7.14
CA ASP A 11 10.89 -24.58 -6.87
C ASP A 11 10.58 -23.07 -6.71
N GLY A 12 9.32 -22.66 -6.92
CA GLY A 12 8.92 -21.26 -6.83
C GLY A 12 9.45 -20.40 -7.98
N LYS A 13 9.62 -20.96 -9.19
CA LYS A 13 10.01 -20.19 -10.37
C LYS A 13 8.91 -19.26 -10.87
N TYR A 14 7.64 -19.61 -10.62
CA TYR A 14 6.44 -18.88 -11.03
C TYR A 14 5.65 -18.46 -9.80
N LEU A 15 5.86 -17.24 -9.34
CA LEU A 15 5.27 -16.70 -8.10
C LEU A 15 4.33 -15.52 -8.33
N HIS A 16 4.06 -15.18 -9.58
CA HIS A 16 3.00 -14.25 -9.89
C HIS A 16 1.64 -14.94 -9.67
N PRO A 17 0.71 -14.35 -8.90
CA PRO A 17 -0.60 -14.96 -8.66
C PRO A 17 -1.34 -15.43 -9.92
N GLY A 18 -1.21 -14.71 -11.03
CA GLY A 18 -1.76 -15.13 -12.32
C GLY A 18 -1.17 -16.45 -12.86
N GLU A 19 0.14 -16.65 -12.70
CA GLU A 19 0.81 -17.88 -13.15
C GLU A 19 0.39 -19.07 -12.29
N ILE A 20 0.29 -18.88 -10.97
CA ILE A 20 -0.17 -19.90 -10.02
C ILE A 20 -1.61 -20.32 -10.34
N LEU A 21 -2.50 -19.34 -10.56
CA LEU A 21 -3.90 -19.61 -10.95
C LEU A 21 -4.00 -20.33 -12.29
N HIS A 22 -3.18 -19.93 -13.27
CA HIS A 22 -3.17 -20.55 -14.59
C HIS A 22 -2.67 -22.00 -14.55
N TYR A 23 -1.59 -22.24 -13.81
CA TYR A 23 -1.08 -23.60 -13.55
C TYR A 23 -2.17 -24.46 -12.89
N PHE A 24 -2.81 -23.96 -11.83
CA PHE A 24 -3.89 -24.69 -11.15
C PHE A 24 -5.03 -25.02 -12.12
N ASN A 25 -5.54 -24.03 -12.86
CA ASN A 25 -6.65 -24.18 -13.78
C ASN A 25 -6.37 -25.26 -14.84
N ILE A 26 -5.20 -25.21 -15.51
CA ILE A 26 -4.85 -26.19 -16.54
C ILE A 26 -4.74 -27.60 -15.94
N MET A 27 -4.02 -27.73 -14.83
CA MET A 27 -3.80 -29.04 -14.22
C MET A 27 -5.10 -29.63 -13.66
N ALA A 28 -5.99 -28.80 -13.12
CA ALA A 28 -7.31 -29.20 -12.67
C ALA A 28 -8.20 -29.64 -13.84
N ILE A 29 -8.23 -28.91 -14.96
CA ILE A 29 -8.98 -29.31 -16.17
C ILE A 29 -8.50 -30.66 -16.68
N PHE A 30 -7.18 -30.84 -16.84
CA PHE A 30 -6.65 -32.12 -17.34
C PHE A 30 -6.88 -33.27 -16.36
N SER A 31 -6.89 -33.00 -15.05
CA SER A 31 -7.25 -33.99 -14.03
C SER A 31 -8.74 -34.33 -14.10
N ASN A 32 -9.62 -33.33 -14.25
CA ASN A 32 -11.07 -33.50 -14.41
C ASN A 32 -11.42 -34.34 -15.65
N TRP A 33 -10.71 -34.11 -16.75
CA TRP A 33 -10.84 -34.89 -17.99
C TRP A 33 -10.12 -36.25 -17.94
N LYS A 34 -9.54 -36.63 -16.80
CA LYS A 34 -8.81 -37.90 -16.59
C LYS A 34 -7.61 -38.07 -17.54
N LEU A 35 -7.02 -36.97 -18.00
CA LEU A 35 -5.80 -36.95 -18.79
C LEU A 35 -4.55 -37.05 -17.91
N LEU A 36 -4.69 -36.78 -16.60
CA LEU A 36 -3.64 -36.94 -15.61
C LEU A 36 -4.02 -38.01 -14.59
N PRO A 37 -3.05 -38.74 -14.01
CA PRO A 37 -3.29 -39.75 -12.99
C PRO A 37 -3.58 -39.16 -11.60
N ARG A 38 -3.84 -37.85 -11.50
CA ARG A 38 -4.10 -37.12 -10.26
C ARG A 38 -5.50 -36.53 -10.25
N THR A 39 -6.08 -36.36 -9.08
CA THR A 39 -7.38 -35.71 -8.90
C THR A 39 -7.24 -34.19 -8.83
N VAL A 40 -8.35 -33.47 -9.02
CA VAL A 40 -8.40 -32.01 -8.82
C VAL A 40 -7.96 -31.63 -7.39
N ASP A 41 -8.38 -32.42 -6.39
CA ASP A 41 -7.98 -32.22 -4.99
C ASP A 41 -6.47 -32.41 -4.75
N GLU A 42 -5.84 -33.33 -5.46
CA GLU A 42 -4.38 -33.52 -5.40
C GLU A 42 -3.63 -32.34 -6.01
N VAL A 43 -4.12 -31.82 -7.15
CA VAL A 43 -3.58 -30.59 -7.76
C VAL A 43 -3.75 -29.40 -6.81
N LYS A 44 -4.94 -29.25 -6.20
CA LYS A 44 -5.24 -28.19 -5.25
C LYS A 44 -4.28 -28.23 -4.06
N ARG A 45 -4.12 -29.39 -3.42
CA ARG A 45 -3.19 -29.57 -2.29
C ARG A 45 -1.77 -29.16 -2.65
N LYS A 46 -1.25 -29.63 -3.80
CA LYS A 46 0.07 -29.22 -4.29
C LYS A 46 0.20 -27.71 -4.43
N VAL A 47 -0.79 -27.05 -5.04
CA VAL A 47 -0.76 -25.59 -5.22
C VAL A 47 -0.79 -24.86 -3.88
N LEU A 48 -1.61 -25.30 -2.93
CA LEU A 48 -1.64 -24.73 -1.58
C LEU A 48 -0.29 -24.89 -0.86
N ASP A 49 0.36 -26.05 -0.99
CA ASP A 49 1.69 -26.28 -0.43
C ASP A 49 2.76 -25.37 -1.06
N VAL A 50 2.69 -25.12 -2.36
CA VAL A 50 3.56 -24.14 -3.04
C VAL A 50 3.31 -22.73 -2.52
N ILE A 51 2.04 -22.33 -2.42
CA ILE A 51 1.64 -21.01 -1.93
C ILE A 51 2.17 -20.79 -0.51
N GLU A 52 2.03 -21.77 0.37
CA GLU A 52 2.48 -21.66 1.76
C GLU A 52 4.01 -21.58 1.85
N ARG A 53 4.74 -22.46 1.12
CA ARG A 53 6.21 -22.45 1.09
C ARG A 53 6.80 -21.13 0.60
N HIS A 54 6.15 -20.51 -0.39
CA HIS A 54 6.64 -19.29 -1.03
C HIS A 54 5.84 -18.04 -0.65
N LYS A 55 5.05 -18.08 0.44
CA LYS A 55 4.10 -17.03 0.81
C LYS A 55 4.67 -15.61 0.72
N LYS A 56 5.86 -15.39 1.29
CA LYS A 56 6.54 -14.08 1.34
C LYS A 56 7.14 -13.60 0.02
N GLN A 57 7.28 -14.50 -0.95
CA GLN A 57 7.89 -14.25 -2.26
C GLN A 57 6.84 -14.08 -3.36
N ILE A 58 5.57 -14.43 -3.08
CA ILE A 58 4.46 -14.21 -4.00
C ILE A 58 4.37 -12.73 -4.35
N MET A 59 4.39 -12.44 -5.64
CA MET A 59 4.42 -11.07 -6.12
C MET A 59 3.10 -10.35 -5.76
N PRO A 60 3.17 -9.15 -5.19
CA PRO A 60 1.97 -8.39 -4.93
C PRO A 60 1.41 -7.83 -6.24
N ILE A 61 0.08 -7.87 -6.37
CA ILE A 61 -0.69 -7.34 -7.49
C ILE A 61 -1.64 -6.26 -6.97
N ASP A 62 -1.60 -5.13 -7.66
CA ASP A 62 -2.41 -3.94 -7.49
C ASP A 62 -3.75 -4.03 -8.25
N ASP A 63 -3.78 -4.61 -9.45
CA ASP A 63 -5.01 -4.82 -10.23
C ASP A 63 -5.36 -6.31 -10.45
N TRP A 64 -6.33 -6.79 -9.68
CA TRP A 64 -6.89 -8.14 -9.83
C TRP A 64 -7.92 -8.26 -10.98
N GLY A 65 -8.32 -7.14 -11.56
CA GLY A 65 -9.17 -7.05 -12.75
C GLY A 65 -8.46 -7.56 -13.99
N GLU A 66 -7.17 -7.27 -14.16
CA GLU A 66 -6.35 -7.85 -15.23
C GLU A 66 -6.29 -9.37 -15.14
N LEU A 67 -6.19 -9.91 -13.92
CA LEU A 67 -6.26 -11.35 -13.67
C LEU A 67 -7.64 -11.96 -13.85
N ALA A 68 -8.70 -11.15 -13.93
CA ALA A 68 -10.05 -11.63 -14.23
C ALA A 68 -10.27 -11.85 -15.72
N MET A 69 -9.52 -11.16 -16.58
CA MET A 69 -9.74 -11.17 -18.04
C MET A 69 -8.81 -12.09 -18.82
N SER A 70 -7.88 -12.80 -18.17
CA SER A 70 -7.00 -13.85 -18.69
C SER A 70 -5.53 -13.55 -18.43
N TYR A 71 -4.75 -14.59 -18.17
CA TYR A 71 -3.32 -14.56 -18.45
C TYR A 71 -3.15 -15.04 -19.90
N GLY A 72 -2.87 -14.11 -20.83
CA GLY A 72 -2.62 -14.44 -22.24
C GLY A 72 -3.84 -14.88 -23.08
N GLY A 73 -5.05 -14.40 -22.79
CA GLY A 73 -6.25 -14.64 -23.61
C GLY A 73 -7.13 -15.85 -23.21
N TRP A 74 -6.73 -16.62 -22.20
CA TRP A 74 -7.50 -17.77 -21.68
C TRP A 74 -8.26 -17.42 -20.39
N ALA A 75 -9.59 -17.51 -20.44
CA ALA A 75 -10.44 -17.42 -19.25
C ALA A 75 -10.27 -18.68 -18.37
N TYR A 76 -10.53 -18.53 -17.07
CA TYR A 76 -10.62 -19.69 -16.18
C TYR A 76 -11.86 -20.51 -16.53
N SER A 77 -11.76 -21.84 -16.43
CA SER A 77 -12.89 -22.71 -16.74
C SER A 77 -13.93 -22.68 -15.63
N ASP A 78 -15.21 -22.56 -16.00
CA ASP A 78 -16.34 -22.69 -15.08
C ASP A 78 -16.47 -24.12 -14.51
N GLU A 79 -15.79 -25.11 -15.11
CA GLU A 79 -15.77 -26.50 -14.62
C GLU A 79 -14.96 -26.67 -13.33
N ILE A 80 -14.05 -25.75 -13.01
CA ILE A 80 -13.15 -25.84 -11.86
C ILE A 80 -13.54 -24.80 -10.80
N THR A 81 -14.44 -25.19 -9.91
CA THR A 81 -14.99 -24.28 -8.88
C THR A 81 -13.98 -23.89 -7.79
N GLU A 82 -12.97 -24.73 -7.56
CA GLU A 82 -11.93 -24.56 -6.54
C GLU A 82 -11.01 -23.36 -6.81
N ILE A 83 -11.00 -22.85 -8.05
CA ILE A 83 -10.14 -21.73 -8.42
C ILE A 83 -10.50 -20.45 -7.65
N ALA A 84 -11.76 -20.29 -7.27
CA ALA A 84 -12.23 -19.14 -6.49
C ALA A 84 -11.56 -19.10 -5.10
N GLU A 85 -11.34 -20.26 -4.49
CA GLU A 85 -10.68 -20.39 -3.19
C GLU A 85 -9.20 -20.02 -3.28
N ILE A 86 -8.48 -20.57 -4.27
CA ILE A 86 -7.05 -20.25 -4.48
C ILE A 86 -6.89 -18.76 -4.81
N LYS A 87 -7.79 -18.21 -5.63
CA LYS A 87 -7.80 -16.77 -5.94
C LYS A 87 -7.99 -15.92 -4.70
N LYS A 88 -8.87 -16.33 -3.77
CA LYS A 88 -9.07 -15.62 -2.50
C LYS A 88 -7.79 -15.66 -1.64
N ILE A 89 -7.17 -16.83 -1.50
CA ILE A 89 -5.92 -16.99 -0.73
C ILE A 89 -4.81 -16.10 -1.30
N LEU A 90 -4.60 -16.12 -2.62
CA LEU A 90 -3.59 -15.30 -3.28
C LEU A 90 -3.88 -13.80 -3.15
N LYS A 91 -5.15 -13.38 -3.14
CA LYS A 91 -5.55 -11.99 -2.86
C LYS A 91 -5.11 -11.55 -1.46
N ASP A 92 -5.37 -12.37 -0.47
CA ASP A 92 -5.03 -12.07 0.92
C ASP A 92 -3.50 -11.99 1.08
N ILE A 93 -2.75 -12.95 0.52
CA ILE A 93 -1.28 -12.96 0.53
C ILE A 93 -0.70 -11.75 -0.22
N SER A 94 -1.21 -11.47 -1.41
CA SER A 94 -0.77 -10.33 -2.22
C SER A 94 -0.96 -9.01 -1.47
N LYS A 95 -2.07 -8.87 -0.74
CA LYS A 95 -2.32 -7.68 0.08
C LYS A 95 -1.30 -7.56 1.20
N GLU A 96 -1.03 -8.66 1.92
CA GLU A 96 0.01 -8.69 2.97
C GLU A 96 1.39 -8.31 2.42
N ASN A 97 1.81 -8.92 1.31
CA ASN A 97 3.11 -8.65 0.70
C ASN A 97 3.21 -7.23 0.13
N TYR A 98 2.11 -6.69 -0.40
CA TYR A 98 2.06 -5.31 -0.90
C TYR A 98 2.25 -4.29 0.23
N ASP A 99 1.62 -4.52 1.39
CA ASP A 99 1.77 -3.63 2.54
C ASP A 99 3.23 -3.61 3.06
N GLU A 100 3.90 -4.76 3.07
CA GLU A 100 5.33 -4.84 3.42
C GLU A 100 6.23 -4.17 2.37
N LEU A 101 5.97 -4.40 1.08
CA LEU A 101 6.71 -3.75 -0.01
C LEU A 101 6.57 -2.22 0.06
N ILE A 102 5.37 -1.70 0.30
CA ILE A 102 5.13 -0.27 0.44
C ILE A 102 5.89 0.30 1.63
N LYS A 103 5.92 -0.39 2.79
CA LYS A 103 6.69 0.10 3.95
C LYS A 103 8.17 0.28 3.61
N ILE A 104 8.75 -0.65 2.86
CA ILE A 104 10.14 -0.56 2.39
C ILE A 104 10.31 0.65 1.47
N GLN A 105 9.43 0.79 0.46
CA GLN A 105 9.49 1.92 -0.47
C GLN A 105 9.31 3.28 0.21
N ILE A 106 8.38 3.38 1.16
CA ILE A 106 8.16 4.60 1.97
C ILE A 106 9.42 4.94 2.76
N LYS A 107 10.05 3.93 3.39
CA LYS A 107 11.28 4.13 4.15
C LYS A 107 12.41 4.64 3.25
N GLU A 108 12.61 4.03 2.09
CA GLU A 108 13.61 4.47 1.10
C GLU A 108 13.33 5.89 0.61
N ASP A 109 12.07 6.22 0.34
CA ASP A 109 11.66 7.57 -0.07
C ASP A 109 11.94 8.62 1.02
N ILE A 110 11.65 8.31 2.30
CA ILE A 110 11.96 9.19 3.43
C ILE A 110 13.48 9.31 3.63
N GLU A 111 14.22 8.22 3.45
CA GLU A 111 15.69 8.22 3.54
C GLU A 111 16.34 9.16 2.53
N ASN A 112 15.77 9.23 1.31
CA ASN A 112 16.25 10.01 0.17
C ASN A 112 15.51 11.35 -0.02
N MET A 113 14.65 11.74 0.91
CA MET A 113 13.80 12.93 0.81
C MET A 113 14.60 14.23 0.63
N ASP A 114 15.81 14.30 1.17
CA ASP A 114 16.74 15.44 1.03
C ASP A 114 17.33 15.58 -0.37
N LYS A 115 17.33 14.51 -1.19
CA LYS A 115 17.83 14.55 -2.57
C LYS A 115 16.83 15.21 -3.53
N ASP A 116 15.54 14.94 -3.34
CA ASP A 116 14.46 15.55 -4.14
C ASP A 116 13.14 15.58 -3.36
N VAL A 117 12.97 16.62 -2.54
CA VAL A 117 11.74 16.87 -1.78
C VAL A 117 10.52 16.99 -2.69
N LYS A 118 10.67 17.52 -3.91
CA LYS A 118 9.53 17.71 -4.82
C LYS A 118 9.02 16.38 -5.33
N GLU A 119 9.90 15.45 -5.66
CA GLU A 119 9.50 14.11 -6.08
C GLU A 119 8.83 13.34 -4.92
N PHE A 120 9.38 13.45 -3.70
CA PHE A 120 8.73 12.91 -2.51
C PHE A 120 7.29 13.46 -2.33
N CYS A 121 7.12 14.78 -2.44
CA CYS A 121 5.82 15.44 -2.36
C CYS A 121 4.85 14.99 -3.46
N ARG A 122 5.33 14.77 -4.70
CA ARG A 122 4.49 14.21 -5.78
C ARG A 122 3.98 12.80 -5.47
N GLY A 123 4.74 12.02 -4.70
CA GLY A 123 4.32 10.73 -4.15
C GLY A 123 3.09 10.81 -3.24
N LEU A 124 3.00 11.91 -2.47
CA LEU A 124 1.94 12.13 -1.49
C LEU A 124 0.66 12.71 -2.10
N ILE A 125 0.80 13.63 -3.07
CA ILE A 125 -0.29 14.43 -3.64
C ILE A 125 -1.27 13.55 -4.43
N HIS A 126 -2.56 13.83 -4.27
CA HIS A 126 -3.64 13.07 -4.93
C HIS A 126 -3.92 13.51 -6.39
N ILE A 127 -4.16 14.80 -6.67
CA ILE A 127 -4.68 15.23 -7.99
C ILE A 127 -3.58 15.41 -9.03
N ASN A 128 -2.49 16.10 -8.67
CA ASN A 128 -1.36 16.41 -9.57
C ASN A 128 -0.08 15.68 -9.17
N GLY A 129 -0.20 14.59 -8.40
CA GLY A 129 0.91 13.73 -8.00
C GLY A 129 1.16 12.60 -8.98
N ASN A 130 2.05 11.68 -8.61
CA ASN A 130 2.31 10.45 -9.37
C ASN A 130 1.47 9.25 -8.86
N ASN A 131 0.55 9.50 -7.91
CA ASN A 131 -0.34 8.49 -7.29
C ASN A 131 0.35 7.31 -6.60
N LYS A 132 1.68 7.40 -6.33
CA LYS A 132 2.46 6.31 -5.72
C LYS A 132 1.84 5.77 -4.42
N TYR A 133 1.29 6.65 -3.59
CA TYR A 133 0.66 6.28 -2.32
C TYR A 133 -0.86 6.47 -2.33
N TYR A 134 -1.53 6.50 -3.47
CA TYR A 134 -2.97 6.77 -3.53
C TYR A 134 -3.81 5.76 -2.71
N ARG A 135 -4.73 6.27 -1.87
CA ARG A 135 -5.59 5.47 -0.97
C ARG A 135 -4.85 4.50 -0.05
N LYS A 136 -3.63 4.85 0.35
CA LYS A 136 -2.87 4.14 1.40
C LYS A 136 -2.79 4.98 2.67
N PRO A 137 -2.81 4.39 3.87
CA PRO A 137 -2.57 5.13 5.10
C PRO A 137 -1.06 5.38 5.24
N PHE A 138 -0.57 6.43 4.58
CA PHE A 138 0.87 6.70 4.47
C PHE A 138 1.49 6.88 5.85
N LEU A 139 0.91 7.74 6.70
CA LEU A 139 1.47 7.99 8.02
C LEU A 139 1.40 6.77 8.93
N LYS A 140 0.40 5.89 8.81
CA LYS A 140 0.35 4.62 9.56
C LYS A 140 1.51 3.69 9.21
N LEU A 141 2.00 3.73 7.97
CA LEU A 141 3.07 2.86 7.48
C LEU A 141 4.47 3.43 7.78
N VAL A 142 4.54 4.62 8.35
CA VAL A 142 5.78 5.35 8.63
C VAL A 142 6.16 5.23 10.11
N ASP A 143 7.45 5.02 10.38
CA ASP A 143 8.03 5.31 11.69
C ASP A 143 8.03 6.84 11.87
N ILE A 144 7.14 7.33 12.74
CA ILE A 144 6.89 8.76 12.91
C ILE A 144 8.08 9.50 13.53
N ASP A 145 8.89 8.83 14.34
CA ASP A 145 10.11 9.40 14.91
C ASP A 145 11.17 9.58 13.82
N PHE A 146 11.37 8.54 13.01
CA PHE A 146 12.29 8.61 11.88
C PHE A 146 11.88 9.69 10.88
N PHE A 147 10.59 9.76 10.53
CA PHE A 147 10.06 10.77 9.61
C PHE A 147 10.21 12.19 10.15
N TYR A 148 9.86 12.43 11.41
CA TYR A 148 10.05 13.74 12.04
C TYR A 148 11.52 14.17 12.05
N ASN A 149 12.44 13.28 12.42
CA ASN A 149 13.86 13.59 12.42
C ASN A 149 14.39 13.93 11.01
N LYS A 150 13.91 13.21 9.99
CA LYS A 150 14.23 13.52 8.59
C LYS A 150 13.64 14.85 8.16
N MET A 151 12.39 15.15 8.51
CA MET A 151 11.77 16.46 8.28
C MET A 151 12.59 17.60 8.90
N CYS A 152 13.05 17.46 10.14
CA CYS A 152 13.86 18.47 10.83
C CYS A 152 15.22 18.73 10.18
N SER A 153 15.74 17.78 9.39
CA SER A 153 16.99 17.97 8.63
C SER A 153 16.82 18.82 7.36
N LEU A 154 15.57 19.00 6.89
CA LEU A 154 15.25 19.80 5.71
C LEU A 154 15.12 21.29 6.03
N SER A 155 15.17 22.12 4.98
CA SER A 155 14.85 23.54 5.10
C SER A 155 13.39 23.73 5.54
N LEU A 156 13.09 24.83 6.25
CA LEU A 156 11.72 25.12 6.68
C LEU A 156 10.72 25.17 5.52
N LYS A 157 11.16 25.70 4.36
CA LYS A 157 10.36 25.76 3.15
C LYS A 157 10.00 24.37 2.62
N ASP A 158 10.93 23.43 2.70
CA ASP A 158 10.71 22.04 2.30
C ASP A 158 9.78 21.32 3.27
N GLN A 159 9.92 21.59 4.57
CA GLN A 159 8.98 21.09 5.59
C GLN A 159 7.56 21.61 5.32
N GLU A 160 7.38 22.91 5.07
CA GLU A 160 6.09 23.50 4.69
C GLU A 160 5.51 22.84 3.43
N LEU A 161 6.34 22.57 2.42
CA LEU A 161 5.91 21.90 1.19
C LEU A 161 5.40 20.47 1.44
N ILE A 162 6.03 19.74 2.35
CA ILE A 162 5.59 18.39 2.72
C ILE A 162 4.28 18.46 3.50
N ILE A 163 4.13 19.39 4.44
CA ILE A 163 2.85 19.58 5.16
C ILE A 163 1.74 19.98 4.18
N TYR A 164 2.02 20.89 3.25
CA TYR A 164 1.10 21.23 2.17
C TYR A 164 0.68 19.98 1.38
N SER A 165 1.63 19.10 1.06
CA SER A 165 1.37 17.86 0.32
C SER A 165 0.52 16.87 1.13
N LEU A 166 0.65 16.83 2.46
CA LEU A 166 -0.25 16.07 3.33
C LEU A 166 -1.67 16.67 3.34
N GLU A 167 -1.82 17.99 3.42
CA GLU A 167 -3.14 18.62 3.34
C GLU A 167 -3.86 18.36 2.00
N GLU A 168 -3.10 18.36 0.90
CA GLU A 168 -3.57 17.97 -0.44
C GLU A 168 -3.97 16.50 -0.49
N ARG A 169 -3.11 15.61 0.03
CA ARG A 169 -3.35 14.17 0.10
C ARG A 169 -4.67 13.84 0.78
N TYR A 170 -4.92 14.47 1.93
CA TYR A 170 -6.15 14.28 2.71
C TYR A 170 -7.32 15.12 2.22
N ARG A 171 -7.13 15.85 1.12
CA ARG A 171 -8.13 16.67 0.43
C ARG A 171 -8.69 17.84 1.25
N LYS A 172 -8.06 18.19 2.38
CA LYS A 172 -8.40 19.38 3.20
C LYS A 172 -8.33 20.68 2.38
N LYS A 173 -7.43 20.75 1.40
CA LYS A 173 -7.29 21.91 0.49
C LYS A 173 -8.50 22.12 -0.42
N TYR A 174 -9.29 21.08 -0.66
CA TYR A 174 -10.47 21.16 -1.53
C TYR A 174 -11.72 21.40 -0.68
N SER A 175 -12.49 22.42 -1.02
CA SER A 175 -13.70 22.82 -0.27
C SER A 175 -14.74 21.69 -0.12
N ASN A 176 -14.73 20.72 -1.05
CA ASN A 176 -15.59 19.53 -1.05
C ASN A 176 -14.78 18.22 -0.89
N GLY A 177 -13.58 18.29 -0.32
CA GLY A 177 -12.70 17.14 -0.15
C GLY A 177 -13.27 16.16 0.87
N GLU A 178 -13.64 14.97 0.41
CA GLU A 178 -13.97 13.85 1.29
C GLU A 178 -12.70 13.12 1.73
N LEU A 179 -12.55 12.93 3.04
CA LEU A 179 -11.51 12.08 3.61
C LEU A 179 -11.84 10.62 3.31
N TYR A 180 -11.00 9.97 2.50
CA TYR A 180 -11.15 8.54 2.22
C TYR A 180 -11.04 7.71 3.49
N GLN A 181 -11.83 6.63 3.56
CA GLN A 181 -11.89 5.77 4.75
C GLN A 181 -10.53 5.18 5.11
N GLU A 182 -9.74 4.83 4.08
CA GLU A 182 -8.40 4.26 4.19
C GLU A 182 -7.43 5.22 4.89
N TYR A 183 -7.64 6.53 4.81
CA TYR A 183 -6.75 7.52 5.43
C TYR A 183 -7.01 7.72 6.92
N ARG A 184 -8.16 7.28 7.45
CA ARG A 184 -8.51 7.46 8.89
C ARG A 184 -7.46 6.86 9.83
N ASP A 185 -6.85 5.79 9.36
CA ASP A 185 -5.76 5.06 10.00
C ASP A 185 -4.48 5.90 10.23
N ASP A 186 -4.33 7.04 9.52
CA ASP A 186 -3.19 7.96 9.68
C ASP A 186 -3.33 8.88 10.91
N LEU A 187 -4.52 8.98 11.52
CA LEU A 187 -4.83 9.99 12.54
C LEU A 187 -3.86 9.97 13.73
N GLN A 188 -3.54 8.79 14.25
CA GLN A 188 -2.68 8.70 15.44
C GLN A 188 -1.26 9.22 15.15
N ASN A 189 -0.69 8.87 13.99
CA ASN A 189 0.64 9.35 13.61
C ASN A 189 0.63 10.83 13.20
N LEU A 190 -0.48 11.33 12.65
CA LEU A 190 -0.68 12.75 12.44
C LEU A 190 -0.68 13.52 13.77
N ILE A 191 -1.42 13.06 14.79
CA ILE A 191 -1.43 13.63 16.14
C ILE A 191 -0.01 13.63 16.73
N ASN A 192 0.69 12.50 16.63
CA ASN A 192 2.06 12.36 17.13
C ASN A 192 3.02 13.36 16.46
N LEU A 193 2.91 13.55 15.14
CA LEU A 193 3.69 14.52 14.38
C LEU A 193 3.38 15.96 14.81
N THR A 194 2.10 16.31 14.96
CA THR A 194 1.66 17.62 15.45
C THR A 194 2.29 17.93 16.81
N GLN A 195 2.24 16.97 17.75
CA GLN A 195 2.80 17.16 19.09
C GLN A 195 4.32 17.32 19.07
N LYS A 196 5.03 16.58 18.21
CA LYS A 196 6.49 16.75 18.04
C LYS A 196 6.84 18.16 17.58
N TYR A 197 6.12 18.68 16.58
CA TYR A 197 6.32 20.06 16.13
C TYR A 197 6.00 21.06 17.23
N LYS A 198 4.85 20.95 17.91
CA LYS A 198 4.46 21.83 19.02
C LYS A 198 5.49 21.89 20.13
N ASN A 199 6.00 20.74 20.55
CA ASN A 199 6.98 20.63 21.63
C ASN A 199 8.38 21.13 21.24
N SER A 200 8.66 21.29 19.94
CA SER A 200 9.95 21.78 19.43
C SER A 200 10.01 23.30 19.26
N ILE A 201 8.88 24.00 19.43
CA ILE A 201 8.80 25.46 19.29
C ILE A 201 9.40 26.12 20.54
N GLY A 202 10.41 26.95 20.34
CA GLY A 202 11.01 27.80 21.36
C GLY A 202 10.23 29.10 21.59
N SER A 203 10.88 30.10 22.19
CA SER A 203 10.28 31.42 22.32
C SER A 203 10.12 32.08 20.94
N ILE A 204 8.90 32.51 20.61
CA ILE A 204 8.57 33.15 19.34
C ILE A 204 8.98 34.63 19.33
N GLU A 205 9.25 35.22 20.50
CA GLU A 205 9.50 36.66 20.64
C GLU A 205 10.68 37.10 19.75
N TYR A 206 10.37 37.81 18.67
CA TYR A 206 11.29 38.26 17.62
C TYR A 206 12.09 37.16 16.89
N ASN A 207 11.63 35.90 16.89
CA ASN A 207 12.29 34.80 16.18
C ASN A 207 11.46 34.32 14.96
N PRO A 208 11.80 34.76 13.73
CA PRO A 208 11.05 34.37 12.53
C PRO A 208 11.12 32.87 12.22
N ILE A 209 12.17 32.16 12.66
CA ILE A 209 12.28 30.70 12.49
C ILE A 209 11.26 29.99 13.37
N GLU A 210 11.12 30.40 14.63
CA GLU A 210 10.14 29.81 15.55
C GLU A 210 8.71 30.16 15.13
N PHE A 211 8.50 31.34 14.54
CA PHE A 211 7.21 31.68 13.93
C PHE A 211 6.84 30.75 12.77
N ILE A 212 7.78 30.42 11.88
CA ILE A 212 7.53 29.48 10.77
C ILE A 212 7.25 28.07 11.32
N LYS A 213 8.04 27.59 12.30
CA LYS A 213 7.78 26.29 12.96
C LYS A 213 6.39 26.24 13.59
N LYS A 214 5.94 27.35 14.18
CA LYS A 214 4.57 27.48 14.70
C LYS A 214 3.53 27.33 13.58
N ASN A 215 3.71 28.00 12.43
CA ASN A 215 2.78 27.87 11.30
C ASN A 215 2.69 26.42 10.79
N ILE A 216 3.81 25.70 10.77
CA ILE A 216 3.84 24.26 10.44
C ILE A 216 3.00 23.46 11.45
N ALA A 217 3.22 23.69 12.76
CA ALA A 217 2.47 23.03 13.82
C ALA A 217 0.95 23.35 13.77
N ASP A 218 0.59 24.60 13.51
CA ASP A 218 -0.80 25.07 13.39
C ASP A 218 -1.48 24.43 12.16
N SER A 219 -0.76 24.26 11.05
CA SER A 219 -1.27 23.58 9.85
C SER A 219 -1.56 22.10 10.11
N LEU A 220 -0.64 21.43 10.81
CA LEU A 220 -0.79 20.04 11.26
C LEU A 220 -1.96 19.88 12.24
N GLU A 221 -2.12 20.79 13.20
CA GLU A 221 -3.27 20.79 14.12
C GLU A 221 -4.59 20.96 13.37
N SER A 222 -4.67 21.93 12.47
CA SER A 222 -5.87 22.12 11.65
C SER A 222 -6.18 20.91 10.77
N LEU A 223 -5.17 20.13 10.38
CA LEU A 223 -5.36 18.85 9.68
C LEU A 223 -5.89 17.75 10.61
N VAL A 224 -5.46 17.69 11.88
CA VAL A 224 -6.03 16.79 12.90
C VAL A 224 -7.50 17.13 13.16
N GLU A 225 -7.84 18.42 13.28
CA GLU A 225 -9.22 18.88 13.44
C GLU A 225 -10.11 18.44 12.28
N TYR A 226 -9.62 18.61 11.04
CA TYR A 226 -10.30 18.14 9.84
C TYR A 226 -10.58 16.63 9.89
N PHE A 227 -9.62 15.81 10.32
CA PHE A 227 -9.84 14.38 10.52
C PHE A 227 -10.94 14.10 11.53
N HIS A 228 -10.93 14.77 12.69
CA HIS A 228 -11.97 14.62 13.69
C HIS A 228 -13.35 15.03 13.17
N GLU A 229 -13.45 16.13 12.42
CA GLU A 229 -14.70 16.56 11.80
C GLU A 229 -15.25 15.50 10.83
N LYS A 230 -14.41 14.97 9.93
CA LYS A 230 -14.82 14.00 8.90
C LYS A 230 -14.97 12.56 9.40
N THR A 231 -14.59 12.27 10.64
CA THR A 231 -14.71 10.93 11.25
C THR A 231 -15.81 10.83 12.30
N ARG A 232 -16.39 11.96 12.74
CA ARG A 232 -17.57 11.94 13.62
C ARG A 232 -18.73 11.22 12.91
N PRO A 233 -19.45 10.32 13.59
CA PRO A 233 -20.70 9.80 13.07
C PRO A 233 -21.67 10.97 12.85
N LEU A 234 -22.37 10.96 11.72
CA LEU A 234 -23.43 11.94 11.46
C LEU A 234 -24.49 11.79 12.57
N PRO A 235 -25.02 12.91 13.13
CA PRO A 235 -26.16 12.83 14.02
C PRO A 235 -27.33 12.16 13.28
N GLU A 236 -27.93 11.15 13.93
CA GLU A 236 -29.12 10.43 13.46
C GLU A 236 -30.34 11.35 13.29
#